data_AF-A0A6H0XJL3-F1
#
_entry.id   AF-A0A6H0XJL3-F1
#
_cell.length_a   1.000
_cell.length_b   1.000
_cell.length_c   1.000
_cell.angle_alpha   90.00
_cell.angle_beta   90.00
_cell.angle_gamma   90.00
#
_symmetry.space_group_name_H-M   'P 1'
#
loop_
_entity.id
_entity.type
_entity.pdbx_description
1 polymer ?
#
loop_
_entity_poly.entity_id
_entity_poly.type
_entity_poly.pdbx_seq_one_letter_code
_entity_poly.pdbx_strand_id
1 'polypeptide(L)'
;MQTPPDSPKVQGSSSCSDSRVGTIIADNIRLTSVLGVGAYGTVYRAHDVNTGEIYAVKALNKLGLDARQQRFQKREVELHYQASCHPNVLSMYRIIDSQDCTYVVLEYCPEGDLFAKITEEGHYVRDDAKARSVFLQLLKAVQYCHSLNIYHRDLKPENVMVADNGASIRLADFGLATKEQISRDFGCGSTFYMSPECQEMNPRPSAWYRSAANDVWSLGVILVNLTCGRNPWKRASMDDSTFRAFRRDPNFLKSILPIRDELNSILRAIFEIDPAKRITIPQLIARMELCTRLTGTDEALISPPDSPVDEIVDHMVTEDALKTVPSLRLPSARYAAPFYPAFPPSPPGSNPGTPEYNNTPHTSQVRYQYAYAAALAPQLWTWNYCVPPTQPQQQQYYYTPYTPSYSAVY
;
A
#
# COMPACT_ATOMS: atom_id res chain seq x y z
N MET A 1 12.39 -12.99 -16.06
CA MET A 1 11.34 -12.21 -16.72
C MET A 1 11.09 -11.00 -15.85
N GLN A 2 10.84 -9.86 -16.48
CA GLN A 2 10.94 -8.51 -15.92
C GLN A 2 9.70 -8.12 -15.09
N THR A 3 9.82 -6.99 -14.39
CA THR A 3 8.84 -6.19 -13.63
C THR A 3 7.36 -6.29 -14.07
N PRO A 4 6.37 -6.01 -13.20
CA PRO A 4 4.97 -5.94 -13.62
C PRO A 4 4.84 -5.06 -14.87
N PRO A 5 4.06 -5.48 -15.87
CA PRO A 5 3.80 -4.66 -17.04
C PRO A 5 3.17 -3.33 -16.62
N ASP A 6 3.38 -2.27 -17.41
CA ASP A 6 2.69 -1.00 -17.17
C ASP A 6 1.17 -1.21 -17.13
N SER A 7 0.49 -0.42 -16.29
CA SER A 7 -0.97 -0.38 -16.26
C SER A 7 -1.52 -0.16 -17.68
N PRO A 8 -2.62 -0.83 -18.08
CA PRO A 8 -3.22 -0.63 -19.39
C PRO A 8 -3.46 0.86 -19.67
N LYS A 9 -2.98 1.36 -20.82
CA LYS A 9 -3.28 2.73 -21.25
C LYS A 9 -4.75 2.82 -21.65
N VAL A 10 -5.53 3.61 -20.92
CA VAL A 10 -6.90 3.97 -21.31
C VAL A 10 -6.82 4.79 -22.60
N GLN A 11 -7.05 4.16 -23.75
CA GLN A 11 -7.12 4.87 -25.03
C GLN A 11 -8.53 5.46 -25.19
N GLY A 12 -8.60 6.79 -25.30
CA GLY A 12 -9.79 7.51 -25.73
C GLY A 12 -10.48 8.28 -24.59
N SER A 13 -10.74 9.55 -24.84
CA SER A 13 -11.54 10.44 -24.01
C SER A 13 -12.98 9.94 -23.89
N SER A 14 -13.23 9.05 -22.94
CA SER A 14 -14.54 8.82 -22.35
C SER A 14 -14.44 9.17 -20.86
N SER A 15 -15.05 10.28 -20.47
CA SER A 15 -15.30 10.63 -19.08
C SER A 15 -15.94 9.43 -18.35
N CYS A 16 -15.33 8.99 -17.24
CA CYS A 16 -15.88 7.99 -16.31
C CYS A 16 -16.24 6.64 -16.96
N SER A 17 -15.27 5.72 -17.03
CA SER A 17 -15.50 4.34 -17.45
C SER A 17 -16.53 3.65 -16.55
N ASP A 18 -17.67 3.26 -17.12
CA ASP A 18 -18.68 2.29 -16.65
C ASP A 18 -18.54 1.86 -15.18
N SER A 19 -19.18 2.63 -14.31
CA SER A 19 -19.39 2.18 -12.94
C SER A 19 -20.25 0.92 -12.98
N ARG A 20 -19.66 -0.26 -12.76
CA ARG A 20 -20.39 -1.53 -12.57
C ARG A 20 -21.29 -1.52 -11.31
N VAL A 21 -21.42 -0.38 -10.64
CA VAL A 21 -22.39 -0.16 -9.55
C VAL A 21 -23.81 -0.44 -10.05
N GLY A 22 -24.59 -1.12 -9.23
CA GLY A 22 -25.95 -1.57 -9.54
C GLY A 22 -25.99 -2.96 -10.18
N THR A 23 -24.89 -3.44 -10.77
CA THR A 23 -24.85 -4.79 -11.35
C THR A 23 -24.95 -5.85 -10.25
N ILE A 24 -25.60 -6.96 -10.59
CA ILE A 24 -25.67 -8.17 -9.76
C ILE A 24 -24.77 -9.23 -10.40
N ILE A 25 -23.78 -9.71 -9.65
CA ILE A 25 -22.89 -10.78 -10.07
C ILE A 25 -23.26 -12.07 -9.35
N ALA A 26 -23.09 -13.21 -10.04
CA ALA A 26 -23.45 -14.54 -9.54
C ALA A 26 -24.87 -14.63 -8.95
N ASP A 27 -25.83 -13.92 -9.57
CA ASP A 27 -27.25 -13.86 -9.25
C ASP A 27 -27.65 -13.23 -7.90
N ASN A 28 -26.72 -13.09 -6.95
CA ASN A 28 -27.05 -12.60 -5.61
C ASN A 28 -26.15 -11.47 -5.08
N ILE A 29 -25.00 -11.14 -5.68
CA ILE A 29 -24.10 -10.12 -5.13
C ILE A 29 -24.27 -8.80 -5.89
N ARG A 30 -24.86 -7.78 -5.26
CA ARG A 30 -25.05 -6.46 -5.87
C ARG A 30 -23.89 -5.51 -5.53
N LEU A 31 -23.25 -4.96 -6.56
CA LEU A 31 -22.22 -3.92 -6.40
C LEU A 31 -22.89 -2.58 -6.07
N THR A 32 -22.48 -1.89 -5.00
CA THR A 32 -23.17 -0.69 -4.49
C THR A 32 -22.39 0.61 -4.63
N SER A 33 -21.07 0.58 -4.47
CA SER A 33 -20.23 1.77 -4.56
C SER A 33 -18.79 1.38 -4.86
N VAL A 34 -18.00 2.31 -5.39
CA VAL A 34 -16.55 2.12 -5.57
C VAL A 34 -15.86 2.38 -4.22
N LEU A 35 -15.00 1.46 -3.80
CA LEU A 35 -14.11 1.60 -2.64
C LEU A 35 -12.72 2.08 -3.06
N GLY A 36 -12.25 1.68 -4.23
CA GLY A 36 -10.94 2.09 -4.75
C GLY A 36 -10.74 1.69 -6.21
N VAL A 37 -9.82 2.38 -6.87
CA VAL A 37 -9.43 2.11 -8.27
C VAL A 37 -7.94 1.84 -8.30
N GLY A 38 -7.55 0.67 -8.79
CA GLY A 38 -6.16 0.26 -8.94
C GLY A 38 -5.75 0.12 -10.41
N ALA A 39 -4.48 -0.21 -10.64
CA ALA A 39 -3.90 -0.37 -11.97
C ALA A 39 -4.61 -1.43 -12.85
N TYR A 40 -5.13 -2.50 -12.23
CA TYR A 40 -5.66 -3.67 -12.93
C TYR A 40 -7.16 -3.89 -12.70
N GLY A 41 -7.82 -3.01 -11.95
CA GLY A 41 -9.22 -3.22 -11.59
C GLY A 41 -9.77 -2.24 -10.58
N THR A 42 -11.07 -2.34 -10.36
CA THR A 42 -11.83 -1.50 -9.42
C THR A 42 -12.34 -2.38 -8.28
N VAL A 43 -12.22 -1.88 -7.06
CA VAL A 43 -12.78 -2.53 -5.86
C VAL A 43 -14.11 -1.87 -5.55
N TYR A 44 -15.15 -2.68 -5.40
CA TYR A 44 -16.50 -2.24 -5.09
C TYR A 44 -16.92 -2.71 -3.70
N ARG A 45 -17.71 -1.91 -2.99
CA ARG A 45 -18.55 -2.40 -1.91
C ARG A 45 -19.69 -3.16 -2.55
N ALA A 46 -20.05 -4.31 -2.00
CA ALA A 46 -21.16 -5.12 -2.45
C ALA A 46 -21.94 -5.69 -1.27
N HIS A 47 -23.13 -6.21 -1.53
CA HIS A 47 -23.84 -7.04 -0.56
C HIS A 47 -24.55 -8.21 -1.26
N ASP A 48 -24.72 -9.31 -0.54
CA ASP A 48 -25.67 -10.36 -0.93
C ASP A 48 -27.11 -9.82 -0.79
N VAL A 49 -27.90 -9.87 -1.86
CA VAL A 49 -29.28 -9.37 -1.87
C VAL A 49 -30.24 -10.24 -1.06
N ASN A 50 -29.85 -11.49 -0.78
CA ASN A 50 -30.65 -12.45 -0.02
C ASN A 50 -30.32 -12.41 1.47
N THR A 51 -29.03 -12.34 1.82
CA THR A 51 -28.58 -12.39 3.23
C THR A 51 -28.25 -11.02 3.82
N GLY A 52 -28.00 -10.01 3.00
CA GLY A 52 -27.55 -8.69 3.45
C GLY A 52 -26.07 -8.61 3.82
N GLU A 53 -25.34 -9.72 3.75
CA GLU A 53 -23.90 -9.80 4.05
C GLU A 53 -23.10 -8.86 3.14
N ILE A 54 -22.16 -8.11 3.72
CA ILE A 54 -21.40 -7.07 3.02
C ILE A 54 -20.04 -7.61 2.59
N TYR A 55 -19.64 -7.29 1.35
CA TYR A 55 -18.38 -7.72 0.76
C TYR A 55 -17.60 -6.56 0.14
N ALA A 56 -16.30 -6.76 -0.02
CA ALA A 56 -15.49 -6.06 -0.99
C ALA A 56 -15.36 -6.94 -2.24
N VAL A 57 -15.56 -6.39 -3.44
CA VAL A 57 -15.44 -7.14 -4.69
C VAL A 57 -14.41 -6.47 -5.58
N LYS A 58 -13.28 -7.14 -5.80
CA LYS A 58 -12.25 -6.69 -6.75
C LYS A 58 -12.63 -7.18 -8.15
N ALA A 59 -12.96 -6.26 -9.05
CA ALA A 59 -13.26 -6.54 -10.45
C ALA A 59 -12.01 -6.35 -11.30
N LEU A 60 -11.48 -7.44 -11.83
CA LEU A 60 -10.27 -7.50 -12.63
C LEU A 60 -10.64 -7.60 -14.10
N ASN A 61 -10.38 -6.55 -14.90
CA ASN A 61 -10.76 -6.54 -16.32
C ASN A 61 -9.86 -7.50 -17.12
N LYS A 62 -10.45 -8.27 -18.03
CA LYS A 62 -9.72 -9.17 -18.95
C LYS A 62 -9.49 -8.54 -20.32
N LEU A 63 -10.34 -7.58 -20.72
CA LEU A 63 -10.27 -6.95 -22.02
C LEU A 63 -9.05 -6.01 -22.09
N GLY A 64 -8.33 -6.07 -23.20
CA GLY A 64 -7.14 -5.25 -23.44
C GLY A 64 -5.87 -5.70 -22.72
N LEU A 65 -5.89 -6.85 -22.04
CA LEU A 65 -4.70 -7.42 -21.41
C LEU A 65 -3.88 -8.28 -22.38
N ASP A 66 -2.57 -8.04 -22.42
CA ASP A 66 -1.64 -8.94 -23.10
C ASP A 66 -1.47 -10.27 -22.32
N ALA A 67 -0.84 -11.27 -22.95
CA ALA A 67 -0.67 -12.59 -22.35
C ALA A 67 0.15 -12.58 -21.05
N ARG A 68 1.00 -11.57 -20.85
CA ARG A 68 1.82 -11.40 -19.65
C ARG A 68 0.96 -10.80 -18.53
N GLN A 69 0.22 -9.73 -18.79
CA GLN A 69 -0.74 -9.11 -17.88
C GLN A 69 -1.77 -10.12 -17.38
N GLN A 70 -2.32 -10.95 -18.27
CA GLN A 70 -3.24 -12.03 -17.89
C GLN A 70 -2.60 -13.06 -16.92
N ARG A 71 -1.32 -13.39 -17.12
CA ARG A 71 -0.58 -14.28 -16.20
C ARG A 71 -0.35 -13.63 -14.84
N PHE A 72 -0.03 -12.33 -14.79
CA PHE A 72 0.12 -11.59 -13.53
C PHE A 72 -1.21 -11.55 -12.77
N GLN A 73 -2.31 -11.22 -13.43
CA GLN A 73 -3.64 -11.18 -12.82
C GLN A 73 -4.06 -12.55 -12.26
N LYS A 74 -3.87 -13.64 -13.02
CA LYS A 74 -4.15 -15.00 -12.53
C LYS A 74 -3.28 -15.38 -11.35
N ARG A 75 -2.00 -15.00 -11.39
CA ARG A 75 -1.05 -15.26 -10.30
C ARG A 75 -1.47 -14.55 -9.02
N GLU A 76 -1.85 -13.27 -9.10
CA GLU A 76 -2.33 -12.50 -7.96
C GLU A 76 -3.48 -13.22 -7.24
N VAL A 77 -4.53 -13.61 -7.99
CA VAL A 77 -5.70 -14.32 -7.43
C VAL A 77 -5.29 -15.65 -6.81
N GLU A 78 -4.46 -16.43 -7.50
CA GLU A 78 -4.00 -17.74 -7.03
C GLU A 78 -3.17 -17.65 -5.73
N LEU A 79 -2.23 -16.71 -5.65
CA LEU A 79 -1.40 -16.54 -4.47
C LEU A 79 -2.19 -16.03 -3.27
N HIS A 80 -3.12 -15.09 -3.49
CA HIS A 80 -4.01 -14.64 -2.43
C HIS A 80 -4.91 -15.77 -1.94
N TYR A 81 -5.50 -16.56 -2.84
CA TYR A 81 -6.32 -17.71 -2.47
C TYR A 81 -5.56 -18.71 -1.58
N GLN A 82 -4.32 -19.06 -1.95
CA GLN A 82 -3.48 -19.96 -1.15
C GLN A 82 -3.18 -19.42 0.26
N ALA A 83 -3.00 -18.10 0.40
CA ALA A 83 -2.70 -17.47 1.68
C ALA A 83 -3.95 -17.21 2.55
N SER A 84 -5.15 -17.29 1.95
CA SER A 84 -6.39 -16.74 2.50
C SER A 84 -6.91 -17.43 3.76
N CYS A 85 -6.46 -18.65 4.06
CA CYS A 85 -6.91 -19.36 5.27
C CYS A 85 -6.26 -18.88 6.57
N HIS A 86 -5.27 -17.99 6.51
CA HIS A 86 -4.67 -17.40 7.71
C HIS A 86 -5.56 -16.27 8.25
N PRO A 87 -5.83 -16.22 9.57
CA PRO A 87 -6.74 -15.22 10.14
C PRO A 87 -6.29 -13.79 9.86
N ASN A 88 -4.99 -13.49 9.83
CA ASN A 88 -4.47 -12.15 9.51
C ASN A 88 -4.17 -11.91 8.01
N VAL A 89 -4.73 -12.71 7.11
CA VAL A 89 -4.74 -12.45 5.66
C VAL A 89 -6.19 -12.20 5.24
N LEU A 90 -6.42 -11.25 4.34
CA LEU A 90 -7.77 -10.88 3.91
C LEU A 90 -8.49 -12.10 3.31
N SER A 91 -9.66 -12.43 3.83
CA SER A 91 -10.39 -13.63 3.41
C SER A 91 -10.93 -13.47 2.00
N MET A 92 -10.78 -14.50 1.17
CA MET A 92 -11.31 -14.62 -0.18
C MET A 92 -12.43 -15.65 -0.15
N TYR A 93 -13.67 -15.17 -0.28
CA TYR A 93 -14.85 -16.02 -0.18
C TYR A 93 -15.19 -16.73 -1.49
N ARG A 94 -15.03 -16.04 -2.62
CA ARG A 94 -15.44 -16.57 -3.93
C ARG A 94 -14.68 -15.91 -5.07
N ILE A 95 -14.44 -16.68 -6.13
CA ILE A 95 -14.00 -16.17 -7.42
C ILE A 95 -15.14 -16.39 -8.42
N ILE A 96 -15.55 -15.34 -9.12
CA ILE A 96 -16.60 -15.38 -10.14
C ILE A 96 -15.95 -14.94 -11.45
N ASP A 97 -15.86 -15.87 -12.38
CA ASP A 97 -15.19 -15.64 -13.65
C ASP A 97 -16.22 -15.41 -14.77
N SER A 98 -16.17 -14.25 -15.42
CA SER A 98 -16.97 -13.92 -16.62
C SER A 98 -16.07 -13.77 -17.85
N GLN A 99 -16.67 -13.59 -19.02
CA GLN A 99 -15.91 -13.44 -20.27
C GLN A 99 -15.00 -12.19 -20.27
N ASP A 100 -15.49 -11.10 -19.71
CA ASP A 100 -14.86 -9.77 -19.72
C ASP A 100 -14.13 -9.44 -18.41
N CYS A 101 -14.42 -10.14 -17.31
CA CYS A 101 -13.94 -9.77 -15.98
C CYS A 101 -13.77 -11.00 -15.07
N THR A 102 -12.83 -10.93 -14.14
CA THR A 102 -12.78 -11.83 -12.97
C THR A 102 -13.14 -11.02 -11.73
N TYR A 103 -14.18 -11.43 -11.00
CA TYR A 103 -14.57 -10.82 -9.74
C TYR A 103 -14.07 -11.67 -8.58
N VAL A 104 -13.34 -11.04 -7.67
CA VAL A 104 -12.85 -11.67 -6.44
C VAL A 104 -13.67 -11.10 -5.28
N VAL A 105 -14.48 -11.94 -4.64
CA VAL A 105 -15.30 -11.59 -3.49
C VAL A 105 -14.48 -11.78 -2.22
N LEU A 106 -14.31 -10.71 -1.47
CA LEU A 106 -13.42 -10.58 -0.33
C LEU A 106 -14.18 -10.14 0.92
N GLU A 107 -13.57 -10.42 2.07
CA GLU A 107 -13.92 -9.80 3.35
C GLU A 107 -13.95 -8.27 3.22
N TYR A 108 -15.01 -7.65 3.76
CA TYR A 108 -15.12 -6.21 3.83
C TYR A 108 -14.61 -5.70 5.18
N CYS A 109 -13.61 -4.83 5.14
CA CYS A 109 -13.06 -4.17 6.34
C CYS A 109 -13.58 -2.71 6.41
N PRO A 110 -14.61 -2.41 7.22
CA PRO A 110 -15.23 -1.08 7.26
C PRO A 110 -14.30 0.01 7.82
N GLU A 111 -13.29 -0.36 8.60
CA GLU A 111 -12.35 0.58 9.21
C GLU A 111 -11.22 1.02 8.27
N GLY A 112 -11.22 0.54 7.03
CA GLY A 112 -10.23 0.91 6.03
C GLY A 112 -8.87 0.27 6.28
N ASP A 113 -7.82 0.98 5.85
CA ASP A 113 -6.44 0.51 5.89
C ASP A 113 -5.64 1.09 7.06
N LEU A 114 -4.48 0.46 7.30
CA LEU A 114 -3.59 0.82 8.39
C LEU A 114 -2.93 2.18 8.17
N PHE A 115 -2.78 2.63 6.92
CA PHE A 115 -2.20 3.95 6.62
C PHE A 115 -3.06 5.06 7.21
N ALA A 116 -4.35 5.09 6.86
CA ALA A 116 -5.30 6.09 7.37
C ALA A 116 -5.37 6.05 8.91
N LYS A 117 -5.42 4.85 9.51
CA LYS A 117 -5.43 4.68 10.97
C LYS A 117 -4.17 5.22 11.66
N ILE A 118 -3.00 5.16 11.01
CA ILE A 118 -1.77 5.73 11.54
C ILE A 118 -1.74 7.25 11.34
N THR A 119 -2.00 7.73 10.13
CA THR A 119 -1.73 9.14 9.75
C THR A 119 -2.84 10.10 10.10
N GLU A 120 -4.10 9.67 10.01
CA GLU A 120 -5.27 10.55 10.21
C GLU A 120 -5.78 10.48 11.65
N GLU A 121 -5.79 9.28 12.23
CA GLU A 121 -6.34 9.04 13.58
C GLU A 121 -5.26 8.98 14.68
N GLY A 122 -3.99 8.77 14.32
CA GLY A 122 -2.92 8.55 15.29
C GLY A 122 -3.16 7.31 16.17
N HIS A 123 -3.96 6.35 15.71
CA HIS A 123 -4.64 5.32 16.51
C HIS A 123 -3.70 4.34 17.23
N TYR A 124 -2.43 4.31 16.83
CA TYR A 124 -1.38 3.42 17.34
C TYR A 124 -0.20 4.16 17.96
N VAL A 125 0.01 5.42 17.58
CA VAL A 125 1.20 6.17 17.97
C VAL A 125 1.14 6.40 19.47
N ARG A 126 2.25 6.13 20.18
CA ARG A 126 2.35 6.17 21.65
C ARG A 126 1.55 5.11 22.42
N ASP A 127 0.92 4.17 21.73
CA ASP A 127 0.33 2.98 22.34
C ASP A 127 1.19 1.75 21.99
N ASP A 128 2.27 1.58 22.76
CA ASP A 128 3.25 0.51 22.55
C ASP A 128 2.59 -0.88 22.55
N ALA A 129 1.58 -1.11 23.38
CA ALA A 129 0.90 -2.39 23.49
C ALA A 129 0.10 -2.70 22.23
N LYS A 130 -0.65 -1.71 21.73
CA LYS A 130 -1.46 -1.86 20.52
C LYS A 130 -0.61 -1.93 19.26
N ALA A 131 0.41 -1.07 19.12
CA ALA A 131 1.37 -1.11 18.03
C ALA A 131 2.08 -2.48 17.97
N ARG A 132 2.54 -2.99 19.13
CA ARG A 132 3.15 -4.33 19.22
C ARG A 132 2.17 -5.44 18.83
N SER A 133 0.94 -5.39 19.33
CA SER A 133 -0.08 -6.41 19.03
C SER A 133 -0.36 -6.51 17.54
N VAL A 134 -0.62 -5.38 16.88
CA VAL A 134 -0.88 -5.32 15.43
C VAL A 134 0.36 -5.73 14.62
N PHE A 135 1.54 -5.28 15.03
CA PHE A 135 2.77 -5.68 14.35
C PHE A 135 3.03 -7.19 14.44
N LEU A 136 2.79 -7.81 15.60
CA LEU A 136 2.91 -9.26 15.78
C LEU A 136 1.92 -10.03 14.90
N GLN A 137 0.70 -9.53 14.72
CA GLN A 137 -0.27 -10.12 13.78
C GLN A 137 0.23 -10.05 12.33
N LEU A 138 0.79 -8.90 11.93
CA LEU A 138 1.37 -8.73 10.60
C LEU A 138 2.57 -9.67 10.40
N LEU A 139 3.46 -9.80 11.39
CA LEU A 139 4.59 -10.74 11.33
C LEU A 139 4.11 -12.19 11.16
N LYS A 140 3.05 -12.59 11.86
CA LYS A 140 2.46 -13.94 11.74
C LYS A 140 1.86 -14.16 10.35
N ALA A 141 1.14 -13.17 9.80
CA ALA A 141 0.62 -13.23 8.44
C ALA A 141 1.73 -13.41 7.40
N VAL A 142 2.79 -12.60 7.47
CA VAL A 142 3.92 -12.68 6.53
C VAL A 142 4.72 -13.96 6.72
N GLN A 143 4.93 -14.41 7.96
CA GLN A 143 5.55 -15.72 8.26
C GLN A 143 4.77 -16.86 7.61
N TYR A 144 3.44 -16.84 7.72
CA TYR A 144 2.58 -17.81 7.10
C TYR A 144 2.72 -17.79 5.57
N CYS A 145 2.65 -16.62 4.94
CA CYS A 145 2.90 -16.47 3.51
C CYS A 145 4.27 -17.04 3.10
N HIS A 146 5.34 -16.69 3.84
CA HIS A 146 6.70 -17.18 3.56
C HIS A 146 6.80 -18.70 3.70
N SER A 147 6.03 -19.33 4.59
CA SER A 147 5.97 -20.81 4.73
C SER A 147 5.34 -21.50 3.51
N LEU A 148 4.51 -20.78 2.75
CA LEU A 148 3.93 -21.20 1.48
C LEU A 148 4.82 -20.82 0.27
N ASN A 149 6.03 -20.33 0.54
CA ASN A 149 6.92 -19.68 -0.42
C ASN A 149 6.28 -18.47 -1.11
N ILE A 150 5.33 -17.77 -0.49
CA ILE A 150 4.70 -16.56 -1.03
C ILE A 150 5.40 -15.34 -0.41
N TYR A 151 6.07 -14.56 -1.25
CA TYR A 151 6.73 -13.31 -0.85
C TYR A 151 5.92 -12.13 -1.38
N HIS A 152 5.60 -11.17 -0.51
CA HIS A 152 4.62 -10.13 -0.82
C HIS A 152 5.20 -9.05 -1.74
N ARG A 153 6.45 -8.63 -1.47
CA ARG A 153 7.23 -7.61 -2.21
C ARG A 153 6.68 -6.18 -2.21
N ASP A 154 5.45 -5.96 -1.74
CA ASP A 154 4.87 -4.61 -1.56
C ASP A 154 4.16 -4.44 -0.22
N LEU A 155 4.86 -4.77 0.87
CA LEU A 155 4.32 -4.55 2.22
C LEU A 155 4.35 -3.05 2.54
N LYS A 156 3.18 -2.49 2.85
CA LYS A 156 2.97 -1.11 3.25
C LYS A 156 1.65 -0.99 4.02
N PRO A 157 1.43 0.07 4.83
CA PRO A 157 0.21 0.21 5.61
C PRO A 157 -1.08 0.22 4.77
N GLU A 158 -1.05 0.73 3.55
CA GLU A 158 -2.19 0.75 2.61
C GLU A 158 -2.65 -0.68 2.22
N ASN A 159 -1.75 -1.66 2.28
CA ASN A 159 -2.03 -3.06 1.98
C ASN A 159 -2.40 -3.89 3.22
N VAL A 160 -2.67 -3.24 4.36
CA VAL A 160 -3.07 -3.89 5.60
C VAL A 160 -4.41 -3.31 6.05
N MET A 161 -5.48 -4.10 5.91
CA MET A 161 -6.80 -3.68 6.35
C MET A 161 -6.94 -3.82 7.87
N VAL A 162 -7.80 -3.00 8.45
CA VAL A 162 -8.00 -2.91 9.90
C VAL A 162 -9.42 -3.33 10.27
N ALA A 163 -9.56 -3.97 11.44
CA ALA A 163 -10.82 -4.37 12.04
C ALA A 163 -10.75 -4.33 13.57
N ASP A 164 -11.88 -4.57 14.22
CA ASP A 164 -12.04 -4.64 15.67
C ASP A 164 -11.52 -3.39 16.40
N ASN A 165 -11.91 -2.20 15.92
CA ASN A 165 -11.48 -0.90 16.43
C ASN A 165 -9.95 -0.76 16.45
N GLY A 166 -9.29 -1.19 15.38
CA GLY A 166 -7.83 -1.17 15.29
C GLY A 166 -7.11 -2.31 15.98
N ALA A 167 -7.79 -3.28 16.59
CA ALA A 167 -7.15 -4.37 17.31
C ALA A 167 -6.74 -5.54 16.41
N SER A 168 -7.36 -5.69 15.24
CA SER A 168 -7.13 -6.79 14.30
C SER A 168 -6.72 -6.27 12.93
N ILE A 169 -5.90 -7.06 12.22
CA ILE A 169 -5.49 -6.75 10.84
C ILE A 169 -5.70 -7.90 9.86
N ARG A 170 -5.80 -7.53 8.58
CA ARG A 170 -5.81 -8.42 7.41
C ARG A 170 -4.82 -7.92 6.35
N LEU A 171 -3.80 -8.72 6.06
CA LEU A 171 -2.88 -8.46 4.96
C LEU A 171 -3.62 -8.67 3.62
N ALA A 172 -3.51 -7.69 2.72
CA ALA A 172 -4.20 -7.64 1.43
C ALA A 172 -3.22 -7.32 0.29
N ASP A 173 -3.73 -7.39 -0.94
CA ASP A 173 -3.05 -7.03 -2.20
C ASP A 173 -1.76 -7.82 -2.54
N PHE A 174 -1.96 -8.98 -3.16
CA PHE A 174 -0.90 -9.86 -3.64
C PHE A 174 -0.48 -9.55 -5.09
N GLY A 175 -0.78 -8.36 -5.63
CA GLY A 175 -0.53 -8.01 -7.04
C GLY A 175 0.94 -8.09 -7.44
N LEU A 176 1.85 -7.86 -6.49
CA LEU A 176 3.30 -7.96 -6.69
C LEU A 176 3.91 -9.25 -6.13
N ALA A 177 3.10 -10.13 -5.54
CA ALA A 177 3.59 -11.31 -4.85
C ALA A 177 4.24 -12.32 -5.80
N THR A 178 5.17 -13.12 -5.27
CA THR A 178 5.92 -14.11 -6.04
C THR A 178 6.16 -15.40 -5.26
N LYS A 179 6.41 -16.49 -5.98
CA LYS A 179 6.94 -17.75 -5.42
C LYS A 179 8.47 -17.82 -5.43
N GLU A 180 9.11 -16.82 -6.03
CA GLU A 180 10.56 -16.81 -6.21
C GLU A 180 11.26 -16.24 -4.97
N GLN A 181 12.09 -17.06 -4.33
CA GLN A 181 12.96 -16.63 -3.22
C GLN A 181 13.96 -15.56 -3.65
N ILE A 182 14.41 -15.64 -4.90
CA ILE A 182 15.34 -14.71 -5.51
C ILE A 182 14.63 -14.04 -6.67
N SER A 183 14.51 -12.72 -6.59
CA SER A 183 13.84 -11.89 -7.58
C SER A 183 14.84 -11.08 -8.39
N ARG A 184 14.52 -10.85 -9.66
CA ARG A 184 15.22 -9.89 -10.54
C ARG A 184 14.33 -8.71 -10.94
N ASP A 185 13.15 -8.61 -10.33
CA ASP A 185 12.20 -7.53 -10.54
C ASP A 185 12.55 -6.38 -9.59
N PHE A 186 13.52 -5.55 -9.99
CA PHE A 186 13.94 -4.37 -9.23
C PHE A 186 12.94 -3.23 -9.35
N GLY A 187 12.93 -2.33 -8.36
CA GLY A 187 12.06 -1.16 -8.35
C GLY A 187 10.57 -1.45 -8.32
N CYS A 188 10.18 -2.68 -7.96
CA CYS A 188 8.79 -3.08 -7.84
C CYS A 188 8.32 -2.91 -6.39
N GLY A 189 7.26 -2.14 -6.20
CA GLY A 189 6.69 -1.80 -4.88
C GLY A 189 6.83 -0.32 -4.54
N SER A 190 6.28 0.08 -3.39
CA SER A 190 6.33 1.47 -2.93
C SER A 190 7.74 1.86 -2.46
N THR A 191 8.31 2.92 -3.04
CA THR A 191 9.71 3.35 -2.83
C THR A 191 10.10 3.62 -1.38
N PHE A 192 9.14 4.04 -0.54
CA PHE A 192 9.36 4.28 0.88
C PHE A 192 9.66 2.99 1.68
N TYR A 193 9.16 1.85 1.20
CA TYR A 193 9.18 0.56 1.91
C TYR A 193 10.17 -0.44 1.32
N MET A 194 10.70 -0.18 0.12
CA MET A 194 11.65 -1.07 -0.53
C MET A 194 13.02 -1.08 0.17
N SER A 195 13.66 -2.26 0.21
CA SER A 195 15.03 -2.43 0.69
C SER A 195 16.07 -1.80 -0.26
N PRO A 196 17.25 -1.38 0.22
CA PRO A 196 18.27 -0.73 -0.60
C PRO A 196 18.70 -1.60 -1.79
N GLU A 197 18.82 -2.92 -1.60
CA GLU A 197 19.17 -3.86 -2.68
C GLU A 197 18.07 -4.02 -3.74
N CYS A 198 16.81 -3.66 -3.44
CA CYS A 198 15.70 -3.70 -4.40
C CYS A 198 15.59 -2.40 -5.21
N GLN A 199 16.18 -1.30 -4.72
CA GLN A 199 16.05 0.05 -5.28
C GLN A 199 17.10 0.41 -6.34
N GLU A 200 17.95 -0.53 -6.76
CA GLU A 200 18.93 -0.27 -7.82
C GLU A 200 18.22 0.13 -9.11
N MET A 201 18.45 1.38 -9.55
CA MET A 201 17.79 1.99 -10.70
C MET A 201 18.33 1.46 -12.04
N ASN A 202 19.56 0.94 -12.03
CA ASN A 202 20.22 0.26 -13.15
C ASN A 202 20.90 -1.03 -12.66
N PRO A 203 20.10 -2.03 -12.27
CA PRO A 203 20.64 -3.28 -11.76
C PRO A 203 21.46 -3.96 -12.88
N ARG A 204 22.61 -4.53 -12.52
CA ARG A 204 23.36 -5.35 -13.48
C ARG A 204 22.46 -6.48 -13.99
N PRO A 205 22.63 -6.99 -15.23
CA PRO A 205 21.79 -8.08 -15.75
C PRO A 205 21.74 -9.34 -14.87
N SER A 206 22.78 -9.55 -14.05
CA SER A 206 22.90 -10.64 -13.08
C SER A 206 22.49 -10.27 -11.65
N ALA A 207 22.04 -9.04 -11.41
CA ALA A 207 21.64 -8.61 -10.07
C ALA A 207 20.37 -9.34 -9.64
N TRP A 208 20.27 -9.59 -8.35
CA TRP A 208 19.11 -10.20 -7.72
C TRP A 208 18.98 -9.73 -6.27
N TYR A 209 17.80 -9.88 -5.69
CA TYR A 209 17.57 -9.68 -4.27
C TYR A 209 16.76 -10.84 -3.68
N ARG A 210 16.85 -11.00 -2.35
CA ARG A 210 16.08 -12.02 -1.62
C ARG A 210 14.71 -11.46 -1.26
N SER A 211 13.65 -12.04 -1.82
CA SER A 211 12.27 -11.56 -1.62
C SER A 211 11.88 -11.54 -0.14
N ALA A 212 12.23 -12.58 0.62
CA ALA A 212 11.96 -12.66 2.06
C ALA A 212 12.65 -11.55 2.86
N ALA A 213 13.91 -11.25 2.55
CA ALA A 213 14.66 -10.19 3.24
C ALA A 213 14.10 -8.81 2.90
N ASN A 214 13.63 -8.60 1.67
CA ASN A 214 12.96 -7.37 1.27
C ASN A 214 11.67 -7.15 2.07
N ASP A 215 10.84 -8.19 2.24
CA ASP A 215 9.63 -8.09 3.07
C ASP A 215 9.96 -7.71 4.53
N VAL A 216 11.04 -8.26 5.11
CA VAL A 216 11.51 -7.89 6.47
C VAL A 216 11.89 -6.41 6.54
N TRP A 217 12.53 -5.85 5.52
CA TRP A 217 12.85 -4.43 5.48
C TRP A 217 11.59 -3.57 5.51
N SER A 218 10.61 -3.89 4.65
CA SER A 218 9.33 -3.19 4.60
C SER A 218 8.58 -3.25 5.94
N LEU A 219 8.62 -4.41 6.63
CA LEU A 219 8.09 -4.56 7.99
C LEU A 219 8.77 -3.60 8.99
N GLY A 220 10.08 -3.36 8.86
CA GLY A 220 10.78 -2.37 9.69
C GLY A 220 10.25 -0.94 9.49
N VAL A 221 9.97 -0.56 8.25
CA VAL A 221 9.38 0.75 7.93
C VAL A 221 7.98 0.86 8.54
N ILE A 222 7.15 -0.19 8.40
CA ILE A 222 5.81 -0.24 9.01
C ILE A 222 5.88 -0.16 10.55
N LEU A 223 6.86 -0.80 11.19
CA LEU A 223 7.07 -0.71 12.63
C LEU A 223 7.34 0.74 13.06
N VAL A 224 8.20 1.47 12.32
CA VAL A 224 8.44 2.89 12.57
C VAL A 224 7.16 3.71 12.35
N ASN A 225 6.36 3.40 11.33
CA ASN A 225 5.08 4.07 11.12
C ASN A 225 4.12 3.86 12.31
N LEU A 226 3.98 2.62 12.79
CA LEU A 226 3.12 2.29 13.93
C LEU A 226 3.56 3.02 15.22
N THR A 227 4.86 3.11 15.48
CA THR A 227 5.37 3.69 16.74
C THR A 227 5.52 5.20 16.69
N CYS A 228 5.77 5.77 15.51
CA CYS A 228 6.19 7.17 15.38
C CYS A 228 5.35 7.99 14.38
N GLY A 229 4.42 7.39 13.66
CA GLY A 229 3.54 8.07 12.69
C GLY A 229 4.26 8.64 11.47
N ARG A 230 5.51 8.24 11.20
CA ARG A 230 6.33 8.77 10.11
C ARG A 230 7.25 7.72 9.50
N ASN A 231 7.77 7.99 8.31
CA ASN A 231 8.78 7.15 7.67
C ASN A 231 10.19 7.46 8.21
N PRO A 232 11.08 6.46 8.30
CA PRO A 232 12.48 6.69 8.69
C PRO A 232 13.29 7.42 7.62
N TRP A 233 12.87 7.36 6.35
CA TRP A 233 13.49 8.02 5.19
C TRP A 233 12.49 8.06 4.04
N LYS A 234 12.74 8.88 3.02
CA LYS A 234 11.94 8.86 1.78
C LYS A 234 12.34 7.67 0.90
N ARG A 235 13.62 7.35 0.90
CA ARG A 235 14.20 6.26 0.10
C ARG A 235 15.41 5.67 0.79
N ALA A 236 15.56 4.34 0.77
CA ALA A 236 16.73 3.65 1.29
C ALA A 236 17.91 3.75 0.31
N SER A 237 18.33 4.99 0.01
CA SER A 237 19.42 5.31 -0.93
C SER A 237 20.37 6.32 -0.31
N MET A 238 21.64 6.30 -0.74
CA MET A 238 22.65 7.29 -0.31
C MET A 238 22.29 8.73 -0.72
N ASP A 239 21.35 8.92 -1.65
CA ASP A 239 20.81 10.24 -2.00
C ASP A 239 19.95 10.84 -0.88
N ASP A 240 19.33 9.99 -0.05
CA ASP A 240 18.51 10.40 1.08
C ASP A 240 19.40 10.74 2.29
N SER A 241 19.24 11.94 2.86
CA SER A 241 20.07 12.43 3.95
C SER A 241 19.92 11.60 5.23
N THR A 242 18.70 11.18 5.56
CA THR A 242 18.36 10.42 6.76
C THR A 242 18.91 9.00 6.66
N PHE A 243 18.76 8.35 5.49
CA PHE A 243 19.37 7.06 5.24
C PHE A 243 20.91 7.11 5.26
N ARG A 244 21.51 8.16 4.67
CA ARG A 244 22.96 8.37 4.70
C ARG A 244 23.49 8.56 6.13
N ALA A 245 22.75 9.24 7.00
CA ALA A 245 23.09 9.37 8.40
C ALA A 245 22.99 8.04 9.16
N PHE A 246 21.92 7.26 8.94
CA PHE A 246 21.77 5.91 9.48
C PHE A 246 22.91 4.96 9.04
N ARG A 247 23.36 5.05 7.79
CA ARG A 247 24.50 4.28 7.27
C ARG A 247 25.82 4.61 7.97
N ARG A 248 25.97 5.80 8.55
CA ARG A 248 27.17 6.22 9.30
C ARG A 248 27.07 5.84 10.77
N ASP A 249 25.89 6.00 11.36
CA ASP A 249 25.60 5.60 12.74
C ASP A 249 24.27 4.81 12.80
N PRO A 250 24.33 3.49 13.05
CA PRO A 250 23.14 2.66 13.22
C PRO A 250 22.22 3.09 14.37
N ASN A 251 22.67 3.95 15.30
CA ASN A 251 21.82 4.51 16.37
C ASN A 251 21.16 5.83 15.99
N PHE A 252 21.42 6.35 14.78
CA PHE A 252 20.90 7.64 14.34
C PHE A 252 19.36 7.72 14.43
N LEU A 253 18.63 6.64 14.13
CA LEU A 253 17.17 6.62 14.27
C LEU A 253 16.72 6.90 15.72
N LYS A 254 17.47 6.44 16.73
CA LYS A 254 17.22 6.77 18.14
C LYS A 254 17.44 8.25 18.45
N SER A 255 18.33 8.93 17.75
CA SER A 255 18.57 10.37 17.96
C SER A 255 17.46 11.27 17.39
N ILE A 256 16.65 10.77 16.45
CA ILE A 256 15.60 11.56 15.80
C ILE A 256 14.18 11.06 16.08
N LEU A 257 14.02 9.83 16.58
CA LEU A 257 12.73 9.19 16.90
C LEU A 257 12.59 8.93 18.41
N PRO A 258 11.37 8.92 18.96
CA PRO A 258 11.12 8.69 20.39
C PRO A 258 11.20 7.20 20.74
N ILE A 259 12.23 6.49 20.28
CA ILE A 259 12.37 5.04 20.41
C ILE A 259 13.35 4.68 21.54
N ARG A 260 13.06 3.58 22.24
CA ARG A 260 13.97 3.05 23.28
C ARG A 260 15.10 2.23 22.67
N ASP A 261 16.10 1.92 23.49
CA ASP A 261 17.24 1.07 23.11
C ASP A 261 16.82 -0.29 22.55
N GLU A 262 15.78 -0.88 23.12
CA GLU A 262 15.29 -2.19 22.69
C GLU A 262 14.70 -2.15 21.28
N LEU A 263 13.82 -1.19 20.99
CA LEU A 263 13.29 -0.97 19.65
C LEU A 263 14.41 -0.58 18.67
N ASN A 264 15.34 0.29 19.06
CA ASN A 264 16.49 0.63 18.22
C ASN A 264 17.35 -0.61 17.89
N SER A 265 17.58 -1.51 18.85
CA SER A 265 18.27 -2.78 18.61
C SER A 265 17.53 -3.70 17.62
N ILE A 266 16.20 -3.73 17.70
CA ILE A 266 15.34 -4.45 16.74
C ILE A 266 15.43 -3.82 15.34
N LEU A 267 15.27 -2.50 15.23
CA LEU A 267 15.35 -1.77 13.97
C LEU A 267 16.72 -1.93 13.31
N ARG A 268 17.81 -1.95 14.08
CA ARG A 268 19.15 -2.25 13.55
C ARG A 268 19.27 -3.65 12.96
N ALA A 269 18.60 -4.65 13.54
CA ALA A 269 18.60 -6.01 13.03
C ALA A 269 17.71 -6.16 11.78
N ILE A 270 16.65 -5.35 11.67
CA ILE A 270 15.77 -5.28 10.50
C ILE A 270 16.44 -4.52 9.34
N PHE A 271 17.04 -3.36 9.61
CA PHE A 271 17.72 -2.52 8.63
C PHE A 271 19.19 -2.90 8.42
N GLU A 272 19.52 -4.16 8.67
CA GLU A 272 20.79 -4.74 8.26
C GLU A 272 20.87 -4.75 6.73
N ILE A 273 22.00 -4.27 6.22
CA ILE A 273 22.18 -3.95 4.81
C ILE A 273 22.54 -5.20 4.03
N ASP A 274 23.29 -6.12 4.65
CA ASP A 274 23.49 -7.45 4.08
C ASP A 274 22.20 -8.28 4.28
N PRO A 275 21.44 -8.59 3.21
CA PRO A 275 20.19 -9.34 3.33
C PRO A 275 20.39 -10.77 3.86
N ALA A 276 21.62 -11.30 3.84
CA ALA A 276 21.92 -12.60 4.43
C ALA A 276 22.10 -12.55 5.96
N LYS A 277 22.41 -11.37 6.52
CA LYS A 277 22.54 -11.14 7.97
C LYS A 277 21.29 -10.51 8.59
N ARG A 278 20.39 -9.98 7.76
CA ARG A 278 19.11 -9.40 8.16
C ARG A 278 18.29 -10.41 8.97
N ILE A 279 17.70 -9.93 10.06
CA ILE A 279 16.91 -10.74 10.99
C ILE A 279 15.80 -11.51 10.25
N THR A 280 15.58 -12.76 10.62
CA THR A 280 14.47 -13.55 10.07
C THR A 280 13.15 -13.24 10.79
N ILE A 281 12.00 -13.48 10.16
CA ILE A 281 10.70 -13.26 10.79
C ILE A 281 10.53 -14.03 12.12
N PRO A 282 10.89 -15.33 12.24
CA PRO A 282 10.82 -16.03 13.52
C PRO A 282 11.65 -15.35 14.63
N GLN A 283 12.87 -14.90 14.31
CA GLN A 283 13.71 -14.17 15.26
C GLN A 283 13.13 -12.80 15.62
N LEU A 284 12.52 -12.12 14.65
CA LEU A 284 11.87 -10.83 14.87
C LEU A 284 10.64 -10.97 15.77
N ILE A 285 9.79 -11.97 15.56
CA ILE A 285 8.66 -12.29 16.45
C ILE A 285 9.16 -12.49 17.88
N ALA A 286 10.17 -13.34 18.07
CA ALA A 286 10.72 -13.61 19.40
C ALA A 286 11.24 -12.33 20.10
N ARG A 287 11.91 -11.44 19.36
CA ARG A 287 12.36 -10.15 19.92
C ARG A 287 11.19 -9.21 20.23
N MET A 288 10.18 -9.16 19.37
CA MET A 288 9.00 -8.32 19.58
C MET A 288 8.15 -8.80 20.76
N GLU A 289 8.05 -10.11 21.00
CA GLU A 289 7.33 -10.66 22.16
C GLU A 289 7.99 -10.30 23.50
N LEU A 290 9.32 -10.16 23.51
CA LEU A 290 10.09 -9.72 24.69
C LEU A 290 10.07 -8.20 24.88
N CYS A 291 9.94 -7.44 23.78
CA CYS A 291 9.96 -5.98 23.83
C CYS A 291 8.63 -5.40 24.33
N THR A 292 8.61 -5.02 25.60
CA THR A 292 7.38 -4.49 26.24
C THR A 292 7.20 -2.98 26.09
N ARG A 293 8.30 -2.24 25.90
CA ARG A 293 8.29 -0.78 25.72
C ARG A 293 9.09 -0.37 24.49
N LEU A 294 8.35 0.06 23.47
CA LEU A 294 8.85 0.48 22.17
C LEU A 294 9.33 1.94 22.21
N THR A 295 8.55 2.82 22.86
CA THR A 295 8.77 4.28 22.84
C THR A 295 9.11 4.87 24.21
N GLY A 296 9.78 6.02 24.20
CA GLY A 296 10.07 6.82 25.41
C GLY A 296 8.84 7.60 25.87
N THR A 297 8.75 7.86 27.18
CA THR A 297 7.81 8.86 27.72
C THR A 297 8.41 10.25 27.52
N ASP A 298 7.71 11.11 26.80
CA ASP A 298 8.10 12.48 26.41
C ASP A 298 8.82 13.26 27.52
N GLU A 299 10.07 13.66 27.26
CA GLU A 299 10.65 14.98 27.61
C GLU A 299 11.83 15.37 26.69
N ALA A 300 12.30 14.51 25.76
CA ALA A 300 13.57 14.73 25.07
C ALA A 300 13.52 14.60 23.54
N LEU A 301 12.51 15.17 22.87
CA LEU A 301 12.61 15.44 21.43
C LEU A 301 12.39 16.92 21.14
N ILE A 302 13.52 17.62 21.12
CA ILE A 302 13.71 18.84 20.34
C ILE A 302 13.31 18.53 18.90
N SER A 303 12.45 19.37 18.33
CA SER A 303 12.15 19.36 16.90
C SER A 303 13.47 19.36 16.10
N PRO A 304 13.67 18.44 15.13
CA PRO A 304 14.73 18.66 14.14
C PRO A 304 14.53 20.05 13.52
N PRO A 305 15.61 20.80 13.23
CA PRO A 305 15.47 22.03 12.46
C PRO A 305 14.77 21.69 11.14
N ASP A 306 13.89 22.59 10.70
CA ASP A 306 13.20 22.49 9.42
C ASP A 306 14.15 21.97 8.33
N SER A 307 13.65 21.08 7.46
CA SER A 307 14.35 20.85 6.20
C SER A 307 14.62 22.23 5.59
N PRO A 308 15.84 22.54 5.12
CA PRO A 308 16.07 23.81 4.48
C PRO A 308 15.05 23.91 3.34
N VAL A 309 14.14 24.87 3.49
CA VAL A 309 13.47 25.45 2.34
C VAL A 309 14.60 25.93 1.46
N ASP A 310 14.66 25.45 0.23
CA ASP A 310 15.41 26.14 -0.80
C ASP A 310 14.82 27.55 -0.87
N GLU A 311 15.46 28.50 -0.20
CA GLU A 311 15.21 29.91 -0.42
C GLU A 311 15.53 30.16 -1.89
N ILE A 312 14.49 30.30 -2.70
CA ILE A 312 14.60 31.05 -3.94
C ILE A 312 14.97 32.46 -3.50
N VAL A 313 16.26 32.77 -3.57
CA VAL A 313 16.78 34.11 -3.33
C VAL A 313 16.27 34.98 -4.46
N ASP A 314 15.13 35.61 -4.26
CA ASP A 314 14.68 36.72 -5.09
C ASP A 314 15.58 37.91 -4.73
N HIS A 315 16.58 38.17 -5.56
CA HIS A 315 17.45 39.33 -5.41
C HIS A 315 16.62 40.60 -5.64
N MET A 316 16.02 41.12 -4.58
CA MET A 316 15.57 42.51 -4.51
C MET A 316 16.81 43.41 -4.54
N VAL A 317 17.03 44.02 -5.69
CA VAL A 317 17.94 45.17 -5.85
C VAL A 317 17.35 46.33 -5.06
N THR A 318 18.06 46.79 -4.03
CA THR A 318 17.73 48.01 -3.31
C THR A 318 17.98 49.25 -4.18
N GLU A 319 17.01 50.17 -4.17
CA GLU A 319 17.15 51.53 -4.69
C GLU A 319 18.22 52.29 -3.89
N ASP A 320 19.49 52.24 -4.29
CA ASP A 320 20.43 53.32 -3.95
C ASP A 320 21.69 53.41 -4.85
N ALA A 321 21.51 53.30 -6.16
CA ALA A 321 22.62 53.54 -7.09
C ALA A 321 22.17 54.18 -8.41
N LEU A 322 21.53 55.34 -8.32
CA LEU A 322 21.47 56.29 -9.44
C LEU A 322 22.74 57.14 -9.43
N LYS A 323 23.70 56.81 -10.31
CA LYS A 323 24.42 57.79 -11.14
C LYS A 323 25.42 57.13 -12.10
N THR A 324 25.36 57.58 -13.36
CA THR A 324 26.31 57.42 -14.48
C THR A 324 26.42 55.98 -15.02
N VAL A 325 26.16 55.67 -16.31
CA VAL A 325 26.78 56.16 -17.57
C VAL A 325 25.85 55.82 -18.80
N PRO A 326 26.15 56.15 -20.09
CA PRO A 326 25.19 56.72 -21.03
C PRO A 326 24.58 55.74 -22.05
N SER A 327 23.48 56.21 -22.64
CA SER A 327 22.63 55.56 -23.64
C SER A 327 23.34 55.05 -24.90
N LEU A 328 23.06 53.81 -25.30
CA LEU A 328 23.13 53.38 -26.70
C LEU A 328 21.81 52.68 -27.10
N ARG A 329 21.14 53.24 -28.10
CA ARG A 329 20.04 52.60 -28.85
C ARG A 329 20.63 51.71 -29.94
N LEU A 330 19.92 50.64 -30.31
CA LEU A 330 19.71 50.05 -31.66
C LEU A 330 19.00 48.68 -31.51
N PRO A 331 18.40 48.07 -32.56
CA PRO A 331 17.14 48.44 -33.20
C PRO A 331 16.11 47.27 -33.21
N SER A 332 14.85 47.63 -33.46
CA SER A 332 13.69 46.75 -33.56
C SER A 332 13.77 45.75 -34.73
N ALA A 333 13.40 44.49 -34.49
CA ALA A 333 13.02 43.54 -35.54
C ALA A 333 11.79 42.74 -35.12
N ARG A 334 10.78 42.77 -35.99
CA ARG A 334 9.45 42.18 -35.87
C ARG A 334 9.49 40.66 -36.08
N TYR A 335 8.75 39.89 -35.28
CA TYR A 335 8.14 38.63 -35.72
C TYR A 335 6.77 38.41 -35.05
N ALA A 336 5.84 37.84 -35.82
CA ALA A 336 4.41 37.75 -35.57
C ALA A 336 4.01 36.60 -34.63
N ALA A 337 2.93 36.78 -33.88
CA ALA A 337 2.29 35.76 -33.05
C ALA A 337 1.27 34.91 -33.87
N PRO A 338 1.15 33.59 -33.62
CA PRO A 338 0.06 32.80 -34.14
C PRO A 338 -1.22 32.91 -33.30
N PHE A 339 -2.34 32.84 -34.02
CA PHE A 339 -3.74 33.02 -33.62
C PHE A 339 -4.29 31.90 -32.71
N TYR A 340 -5.18 32.27 -31.78
CA TYR A 340 -6.19 31.39 -31.18
C TYR A 340 -7.60 31.91 -31.55
N PRO A 341 -8.55 31.04 -31.96
CA PRO A 341 -9.91 31.46 -32.28
C PRO A 341 -10.79 31.64 -31.03
N ALA A 342 -11.63 32.66 -31.04
CA ALA A 342 -12.54 33.08 -29.98
C ALA A 342 -13.91 32.37 -30.04
N PHE A 343 -14.52 32.14 -28.88
CA PHE A 343 -15.93 31.71 -28.74
C PHE A 343 -16.89 32.93 -28.74
N PRO A 344 -18.14 32.78 -29.25
CA PRO A 344 -19.09 33.89 -29.40
C PRO A 344 -19.91 34.22 -28.13
N PRO A 345 -20.51 35.43 -28.05
CA PRO A 345 -21.20 35.94 -26.85
C PRO A 345 -22.71 35.64 -26.80
N SER A 346 -23.27 35.61 -25.60
CA SER A 346 -24.72 35.57 -25.31
C SER A 346 -25.31 36.97 -25.09
N PRO A 347 -26.59 37.24 -25.45
CA PRO A 347 -27.20 38.58 -25.41
C PRO A 347 -27.86 38.98 -24.06
N PRO A 348 -28.26 40.25 -23.87
CA PRO A 348 -28.51 40.84 -22.55
C PRO A 348 -30.00 41.07 -22.18
N GLY A 349 -30.27 41.11 -20.87
CA GLY A 349 -31.01 42.21 -20.23
C GLY A 349 -32.45 41.96 -19.72
N SER A 350 -32.64 42.06 -18.40
CA SER A 350 -33.55 43.04 -17.77
C SER A 350 -33.49 42.97 -16.23
N ASN A 351 -33.06 44.08 -15.64
CA ASN A 351 -33.19 44.48 -14.22
C ASN A 351 -34.59 45.14 -14.04
N PRO A 352 -35.16 45.37 -12.83
CA PRO A 352 -34.51 46.19 -11.79
C PRO A 352 -34.90 45.91 -10.31
N GLY A 353 -34.15 46.51 -9.37
CA GLY A 353 -34.68 46.88 -8.04
C GLY A 353 -33.74 46.72 -6.83
N THR A 354 -32.75 47.60 -6.67
CA THR A 354 -32.15 47.99 -5.38
C THR A 354 -33.13 48.91 -4.60
N PRO A 355 -33.04 49.16 -3.26
CA PRO A 355 -31.82 49.35 -2.44
C PRO A 355 -31.90 48.63 -1.05
N GLU A 356 -30.97 48.66 -0.09
CA GLU A 356 -30.22 49.80 0.47
C GLU A 356 -29.16 49.29 1.50
N TYR A 357 -28.03 50.00 1.54
CA TYR A 357 -26.97 50.14 2.57
C TYR A 357 -27.02 49.33 3.89
N ASN A 358 -25.91 48.69 4.28
CA ASN A 358 -24.90 49.31 5.17
C ASN A 358 -23.65 48.45 5.46
N ASN A 359 -22.60 49.18 5.82
CA ASN A 359 -21.20 48.81 6.02
C ASN A 359 -20.87 47.91 7.24
N THR A 360 -19.68 47.30 7.13
CA THR A 360 -18.68 46.93 8.16
C THR A 360 -18.76 45.58 8.91
N PRO A 361 -17.58 45.04 9.33
CA PRO A 361 -17.23 43.63 9.15
C PRO A 361 -17.21 42.84 10.46
N HIS A 362 -17.43 41.51 10.38
CA HIS A 362 -17.02 40.61 11.46
C HIS A 362 -16.53 39.27 10.92
N THR A 363 -15.29 38.98 11.31
CA THR A 363 -14.67 37.65 11.38
C THR A 363 -15.53 36.71 12.22
N SER A 364 -15.71 35.47 11.78
CA SER A 364 -16.24 34.38 12.61
C SER A 364 -15.71 33.05 12.11
N GLN A 365 -14.76 32.49 12.87
CA GLN A 365 -14.43 31.07 12.87
C GLN A 365 -15.66 30.27 13.30
N VAL A 366 -15.99 29.20 12.58
CA VAL A 366 -16.97 28.21 13.02
C VAL A 366 -16.24 26.89 13.29
N ARG A 367 -16.15 26.54 14.58
CA ARG A 367 -15.86 25.19 15.08
C ARG A 367 -17.13 24.35 14.96
N TYR A 368 -17.02 23.13 14.44
CA TYR A 368 -18.05 22.10 14.61
C TYR A 368 -17.61 21.11 15.70
N GLN A 369 -18.40 21.04 16.77
CA GLN A 369 -18.40 19.96 17.77
C GLN A 369 -19.31 18.84 17.27
N TYR A 370 -18.85 17.59 17.32
CA TYR A 370 -19.71 16.41 17.17
C TYR A 370 -20.04 15.85 18.56
N ALA A 371 -21.33 15.67 18.81
CA ALA A 371 -21.88 15.05 20.00
C ALA A 371 -21.96 13.52 19.82
N TYR A 372 -21.55 12.80 20.86
CA TYR A 372 -21.66 11.35 20.99
C TYR A 372 -23.10 10.90 21.25
N ALA A 373 -23.49 9.78 20.66
CA ALA A 373 -24.59 8.94 21.13
C ALA A 373 -24.10 7.49 21.24
N ALA A 374 -24.24 6.92 22.44
CA ALA A 374 -23.84 5.57 22.81
C ALA A 374 -25.05 4.64 22.88
N ALA A 375 -24.90 3.39 22.42
CA ALA A 375 -25.68 2.17 22.71
C ALA A 375 -25.35 1.12 21.62
N LEU A 376 -25.20 -0.20 21.79
CA LEU A 376 -25.30 -1.18 22.88
C LEU A 376 -24.52 -2.44 22.41
N ALA A 377 -24.13 -3.31 23.35
CA ALA A 377 -23.23 -4.47 23.24
C ALA A 377 -23.51 -5.50 22.10
N PRO A 378 -22.50 -6.25 21.63
CA PRO A 378 -22.71 -7.53 20.95
C PRO A 378 -22.50 -8.73 21.87
N GLN A 379 -23.41 -9.70 21.71
CA GLN A 379 -23.42 -11.02 22.31
C GLN A 379 -22.18 -11.83 21.89
N LEU A 380 -21.71 -12.67 22.80
CA LEU A 380 -20.65 -13.66 22.61
C LEU A 380 -21.07 -14.70 21.56
N TRP A 381 -20.33 -14.82 20.47
CA TRP A 381 -20.41 -15.98 19.56
C TRP A 381 -19.12 -16.77 19.68
N THR A 382 -19.26 -18.04 20.06
CA THR A 382 -18.19 -19.03 20.17
C THR A 382 -17.85 -19.56 18.77
N TRP A 383 -16.60 -19.42 18.36
CA TRP A 383 -16.09 -20.01 17.12
C TRP A 383 -15.86 -21.51 17.33
N ASN A 384 -16.64 -22.36 16.65
CA ASN A 384 -16.37 -23.78 16.57
C ASN A 384 -15.21 -24.03 15.59
N TYR A 385 -14.14 -24.63 16.11
CA TYR A 385 -12.98 -25.09 15.35
C TYR A 385 -13.39 -26.11 14.27
N CYS A 386 -13.00 -25.87 13.01
CA CYS A 386 -12.98 -26.93 11.99
C CYS A 386 -11.75 -27.83 12.22
N VAL A 387 -12.00 -29.05 12.67
CA VAL A 387 -11.03 -30.15 12.69
C VAL A 387 -10.94 -30.75 11.28
N PRO A 388 -9.74 -30.98 10.70
CA PRO A 388 -9.62 -31.59 9.39
C PRO A 388 -10.03 -33.08 9.41
N PRO A 389 -10.69 -33.61 8.36
CA PRO A 389 -11.09 -35.00 8.31
C PRO A 389 -9.88 -35.94 8.16
N THR A 390 -9.89 -37.00 8.95
CA THR A 390 -8.96 -38.14 8.90
C THR A 390 -9.10 -38.92 7.58
N GLN A 391 -7.95 -39.25 6.97
CA GLN A 391 -7.87 -40.07 5.75
C GLN A 391 -8.36 -41.52 6.00
N PRO A 392 -9.10 -42.14 5.06
CA PRO A 392 -9.27 -43.58 5.06
C PRO A 392 -8.11 -44.29 4.35
N GLN A 393 -7.76 -45.46 4.89
CA GLN A 393 -6.65 -46.34 4.51
C GLN A 393 -6.68 -46.74 3.03
N GLN A 394 -5.52 -46.65 2.36
CA GLN A 394 -5.29 -47.22 1.02
C GLN A 394 -5.03 -48.73 1.10
N GLN A 395 -5.87 -49.52 0.43
CA GLN A 395 -5.59 -50.91 0.08
C GLN A 395 -4.56 -50.97 -1.06
N GLN A 396 -3.48 -51.72 -0.85
CA GLN A 396 -2.45 -52.00 -1.86
C GLN A 396 -2.99 -52.96 -2.94
N TYR A 397 -2.92 -52.55 -4.21
CA TYR A 397 -3.01 -53.45 -5.35
C TYR A 397 -1.62 -53.61 -5.98
N TYR A 398 -1.12 -54.85 -6.00
CA TYR A 398 0.14 -55.22 -6.66
C TYR A 398 -0.05 -55.26 -8.18
N TYR A 399 0.81 -54.54 -8.92
CA TYR A 399 0.96 -54.70 -10.37
C TYR A 399 2.22 -55.53 -10.67
N THR A 400 2.05 -56.65 -11.36
CA THR A 400 3.13 -57.43 -12.00
C THR A 400 3.41 -56.90 -13.41
N PRO A 401 4.69 -56.69 -13.81
CA PRO A 401 5.01 -56.30 -15.18
C PRO A 401 5.15 -57.50 -16.12
N TYR A 402 4.46 -57.43 -17.26
CA TYR A 402 4.53 -58.38 -18.38
C TYR A 402 5.72 -58.02 -19.30
N THR A 403 6.54 -59.01 -19.66
CA THR A 403 7.61 -58.90 -20.66
C THR A 403 7.16 -59.59 -21.96
N PRO A 404 7.34 -59.00 -23.16
CA PRO A 404 7.04 -59.69 -24.41
C PRO A 404 8.28 -60.39 -24.96
N SER A 405 8.18 -61.71 -25.16
CA SER A 405 9.15 -62.53 -25.91
C SER A 405 8.78 -62.58 -27.39
N TYR A 406 9.78 -62.32 -28.24
CA TYR A 406 9.72 -62.52 -29.69
C TYR A 406 9.94 -64.00 -30.01
N SER A 407 9.05 -64.57 -30.84
CA SER A 407 9.21 -65.89 -31.45
C SER A 407 9.89 -65.77 -32.82
N ALA A 408 10.97 -66.55 -33.00
CA ALA A 408 11.60 -66.80 -34.29
C ALA A 408 11.05 -68.09 -34.90
N VAL A 409 11.01 -68.08 -36.23
CA VAL A 409 10.48 -69.11 -37.14
C VAL A 409 11.46 -70.28 -37.26
N TYR A 410 11.00 -71.50 -36.98
CA TYR A 410 10.96 -72.70 -37.85
C TYR A 410 10.70 -73.96 -37.02
#